data_AF-A0A1V5LCA8-F1
#
_entry.id   AF-A0A1V5LCA8-F1
#
_cell.length_a   1.000
_cell.length_b   1.000
_cell.length_c   1.000
_cell.angle_alpha   90.00
_cell.angle_beta   90.00
_cell.angle_gamma   90.00
#
_symmetry.space_group_name_H-M   'P 1'
#
loop_
_entity.id
_entity.type
_entity.pdbx_description
1 polymer ?
#
loop_
_entity_poly.entity_id
_entity_poly.type
_entity_poly.pdbx_seq_one_letter_code
_entity_poly.pdbx_strand_id
1 'polypeptide(L)' 'MNAKEAKQLSYEKNVNDISSQMVAILTKIKEACQKGEYFIWFYGSIRDDIRSSLVDMGYKVHNTQFERDETMTKIEWS' A
#
# COMPACT_ATOMS: atom_id res chain seq x y z
N MET A 1 -8.81 28.18 12.78
CA MET A 1 -7.85 27.35 12.02
C MET A 1 -7.18 28.25 11.00
N ASN A 2 -5.92 28.63 11.24
CA ASN A 2 -5.16 29.43 10.30
C ASN A 2 -4.61 28.54 9.15
N ALA A 3 -4.19 29.13 8.03
CA ALA A 3 -3.71 28.37 6.87
C ALA A 3 -2.49 27.47 7.19
N LYS A 4 -1.69 27.83 8.20
CA LYS A 4 -0.54 27.06 8.66
C LYS A 4 -0.96 25.79 9.41
N GLU A 5 -1.95 25.90 10.28
CA GLU A 5 -2.57 24.79 11.02
C GLU A 5 -3.27 23.81 10.07
N ALA A 6 -4.00 24.30 9.06
CA ALA A 6 -4.65 23.45 8.07
C ALA A 6 -3.64 22.63 7.25
N LYS A 7 -2.52 23.26 6.84
CA LYS A 7 -1.44 22.59 6.10
C LYS A 7 -0.77 21.51 6.96
N GLN A 8 -0.51 21.81 8.23
CA GLN A 8 0.11 20.87 9.16
C GLN A 8 -0.80 19.67 9.44
N LEU A 9 -2.10 19.91 9.69
CA LEU A 9 -3.07 18.85 9.94
C LEU A 9 -3.27 17.94 8.72
N SER A 10 -3.23 18.52 7.51
CA SER A 10 -3.27 17.74 6.26
C SER A 10 -2.02 16.89 6.07
N TYR A 11 -0.83 17.41 6.42
CA TYR A 11 0.42 16.67 6.34
C TYR A 11 0.41 15.48 7.32
N GLU A 12 0.05 15.72 8.58
CA GLU A 12 -0.02 14.68 9.62
C GLU A 12 -1.02 13.58 9.24
N LYS A 13 -2.19 13.95 8.69
CA LYS A 13 -3.15 12.97 8.16
C LYS A 13 -2.56 12.12 7.05
N ASN A 14 -1.85 12.73 6.09
CA ASN A 14 -1.24 11.99 4.97
C ASN A 14 -0.18 11.00 5.44
N VAL A 15 0.66 11.39 6.40
CA VAL A 15 1.71 10.51 6.96
C VAL A 15 1.08 9.34 7.71
N ASN A 16 0.06 9.61 8.54
CA ASN A 16 -0.64 8.57 9.28
C ASN A 16 -1.39 7.59 8.37
N ASP A 17 -1.96 8.08 7.27
CA ASP A 17 -2.60 7.27 6.23
C ASP A 17 -1.60 6.32 5.55
N ILE A 18 -0.44 6.82 5.12
CA ILE A 18 0.64 5.99 4.53
C ILE A 18 1.06 4.89 5.50
N SER A 19 1.34 5.27 6.76
CA SER A 19 1.77 4.33 7.79
C SER A 19 0.72 3.23 8.04
N SER A 20 -0.55 3.62 8.16
CA SER A 20 -1.65 2.69 8.38
C SER A 20 -1.83 1.69 7.23
N GLN A 21 -1.76 2.18 5.98
CA GLN A 21 -1.84 1.32 4.79
C GLN A 21 -0.65 0.36 4.71
N MET A 22 0.57 0.83 5.00
CA MET A 22 1.76 -0.01 5.03
C MET A 22 1.63 -1.14 6.06
N VAL A 23 1.19 -0.83 7.28
CA VAL A 23 0.95 -1.83 8.34
C VAL A 23 -0.07 -2.88 7.90
N ALA A 24 -1.16 -2.47 7.24
CA ALA A 24 -2.16 -3.40 6.71
C ALA A 24 -1.58 -4.33 5.62
N ILE A 25 -0.75 -3.80 4.71
CA ILE A 25 -0.07 -4.58 3.67
C ILE A 25 0.86 -5.61 4.28
N LEU A 26 1.76 -5.20 5.17
CA LEU A 26 2.72 -6.09 5.83
C LEU A 26 2.03 -7.18 6.66
N THR A 27 0.90 -6.86 7.28
CA THR A 27 0.09 -7.84 8.03
C THR A 27 -0.45 -8.92 7.09
N LYS A 28 -0.98 -8.55 5.92
CA LYS A 28 -1.45 -9.54 4.92
C LYS A 28 -0.31 -10.39 4.36
N ILE A 29 0.86 -9.80 4.11
CA ILE A 29 2.05 -10.56 3.67
C ILE A 29 2.39 -11.61 4.73
N LYS A 30 2.41 -11.23 6.02
CA LYS A 30 2.68 -12.16 7.11
C LYS A 30 1.66 -13.31 7.16
N GLU A 31 0.36 -13.02 7.01
CA GLU A 31 -0.69 -14.03 6.95
C GLU A 31 -0.55 -14.98 5.75
N ALA A 32 -0.21 -14.43 4.58
CA ALA A 32 0.03 -15.21 3.36
C ALA A 32 1.24 -16.14 3.50
N CYS A 33 2.34 -15.64 4.09
CA CYS A 33 3.51 -16.46 4.42
C CYS A 33 3.15 -17.64 5.34
N GLN A 34 2.27 -17.44 6.33
CA GLN A 34 1.82 -18.51 7.23
C GLN A 34 0.99 -19.59 6.51
N LYS A 35 0.37 -19.24 5.38
CA LYS A 35 -0.39 -20.16 4.52
C LYS A 35 0.44 -20.79 3.42
N GLY A 36 1.72 -20.42 3.28
CA GLY A 36 2.58 -20.85 2.17
C GLY A 36 2.25 -20.17 0.83
N GLU A 37 1.55 -19.05 0.86
CA GLU A 37 1.31 -18.21 -0.32
C GLU A 37 2.55 -17.31 -0.56
N TYR A 38 2.84 -17.01 -1.82
CA TYR A 38 3.97 -16.16 -2.23
C TYR A 38 3.51 -14.85 -2.89
N PHE A 39 2.20 -14.58 -2.83
CA PHE A 39 1.61 -13.36 -3.35
C PHE A 39 0.35 -12.98 -2.58
N ILE A 40 -0.01 -11.69 -2.63
CA ILE A 40 -1.30 -11.18 -2.14
C ILE A 40 -1.93 -10.23 -3.14
N TRP A 41 -3.26 -10.14 -3.09
CA TRP A 41 -4.06 -9.23 -3.90
C TRP A 41 -4.64 -8.09 -3.06
N PHE A 42 -4.44 -6.87 -3.53
CA PHE A 42 -4.98 -5.63 -2.97
C PHE A 42 -5.91 -4.96 -3.98
N TYR A 43 -7.15 -4.71 -3.58
CA TYR A 43 -8.07 -3.91 -4.37
C TYR A 43 -7.75 -2.42 -4.19
N GLY A 44 -7.68 -1.67 -5.28
CA GLY A 44 -7.30 -0.27 -5.37
C GLY A 44 -5.86 -0.04 -5.82
N SER A 45 -5.57 1.21 -6.19
CA SER A 45 -4.21 1.68 -6.44
C SER A 45 -3.50 1.95 -5.11
N ILE A 46 -2.38 1.29 -4.87
CA ILE A 46 -1.48 1.70 -3.79
C ILE A 46 -0.81 3.04 -4.15
N ARG A 47 -0.57 3.89 -3.15
CA ARG A 47 0.16 5.16 -3.34
C ARG A 47 1.60 4.89 -3.78
N ASP A 48 2.17 5.79 -4.57
CA ASP A 48 3.54 5.64 -5.11
C ASP A 48 4.62 5.56 -4.02
N ASP A 49 4.44 6.26 -2.89
CA ASP A 49 5.35 6.19 -1.74
C ASP A 49 5.39 4.77 -1.14
N ILE A 50 4.23 4.13 -1.05
CA ILE A 50 4.07 2.75 -0.55
C ILE A 50 4.66 1.77 -1.56
N ARG A 51 4.37 1.95 -2.85
CA ARG A 51 4.95 1.14 -3.93
C ARG A 51 6.47 1.15 -3.87
N SER A 52 7.06 2.35 -3.80
CA SER A 52 8.52 2.52 -3.76
C SER A 52 9.11 1.81 -2.55
N SER A 53 8.49 2.01 -1.37
CA SER A 53 8.91 1.32 -0.14
C SER A 53 8.82 -0.21 -0.25
N LEU A 54 7.78 -0.76 -0.88
CA LEU A 54 7.66 -2.21 -1.10
C LEU A 54 8.73 -2.72 -2.07
N VAL A 55 9.02 -1.99 -3.14
CA VAL A 55 10.08 -2.33 -4.09
C VAL A 55 11.45 -2.29 -3.40
N ASP A 56 11.71 -1.29 -2.56
CA ASP A 56 12.95 -1.16 -1.78
C ASP A 56 13.12 -2.31 -0.77
N MET A 57 12.02 -2.88 -0.27
CA MET A 57 12.02 -4.07 0.57
C MET A 57 12.20 -5.39 -0.22
N GLY A 58 12.27 -5.32 -1.56
CA GLY A 58 12.48 -6.47 -2.44
C GLY A 58 11.20 -7.13 -2.95
N TYR A 59 10.02 -6.55 -2.71
CA TYR A 59 8.77 -7.07 -3.24
C TYR A 59 8.60 -6.71 -4.73
N LYS A 60 7.97 -7.60 -5.49
CA LYS A 60 7.53 -7.33 -6.86
C LYS A 60 6.08 -6.84 -6.83
N VAL A 61 5.82 -5.66 -7.35
CA VAL A 61 4.49 -5.04 -7.35
C VAL A 61 3.95 -4.91 -8.78
N HIS A 62 2.82 -5.55 -9.06
CA HIS A 62 2.13 -5.51 -10.35
C HIS A 62 0.76 -4.85 -10.21
N ASN A 63 0.31 -4.15 -11.24
CA ASN A 63 -1.05 -3.61 -11.32
C ASN A 63 -1.80 -4.24 -12.48
N THR A 64 -3.04 -4.61 -12.25
CA THR A 64 -4.01 -5.00 -13.27
C THR A 64 -5.20 -4.05 -13.18
N GLN A 65 -5.56 -3.41 -14.30
CA GLN A 65 -6.81 -2.65 -14.41
C GLN A 65 -7.91 -3.55 -14.96
N PHE A 66 -9.10 -3.49 -14.35
CA PHE A 66 -10.30 -4.16 -14.81
C PHE A 66 -11.24 -3.20 -15.53
N GLU A 67 -12.22 -3.76 -16.24
CA GLU A 67 -13.17 -3.02 -17.12
C GLU A 67 -14.03 -1.96 -16.40
N ARG A 68 -14.06 -1.94 -15.06
CA ARG A 68 -14.89 -1.03 -14.23
C ARG A 68 -14.05 -0.01 -13.43
N ASP A 69 -12.88 0.37 -13.91
CA ASP A 69 -11.89 1.21 -13.20
C ASP A 69 -11.40 0.59 -11.87
N GLU A 70 -11.73 -0.67 -11.59
CA GLU A 70 -11.20 -1.40 -10.47
C GLU A 70 -9.74 -1.73 -10.75
N THR A 71 -8.84 -1.15 -9.96
CA THR A 71 -7.42 -1.51 -10.00
C THR A 71 -7.19 -2.62 -9.00
N MET A 72 -6.45 -3.65 -9.40
CA MET A 72 -5.98 -4.70 -8.50
C MET A 72 -4.46 -4.75 -8.51
N THR A 73 -3.88 -4.62 -7.33
CA THR A 73 -2.44 -4.68 -7.11
C THR A 73 -2.07 -6.08 -6.64
N LYS A 74 -1.14 -6.73 -7.35
CA LYS A 74 -0.50 -7.97 -6.92
C LYS A 74 0.85 -7.65 -6.29
N ILE A 75 1.12 -8.21 -5.12
CA ILE A 75 2.43 -8.11 -4.47
C ILE A 75 2.99 -9.53 -4.34
N GLU A 76 4.18 -9.78 -4.88
CA GLU A 76 4.86 -11.09 -4.88
C GLU A 76 6.23 -11.02 -4.19
N TRP A 77 6.65 -12.14 -3.60
CA TRP A 77 8.01 -12.34 -3.06
C TRP A 77 8.55 -13.74 -3.42
N SER A 78 9.86 -13.93 -3.23
CA SER A 78 10.61 -15.14 -3.60
C SER A 78 11.51 -15.59 -2.45
#